data_AF-A0A7S1MEN5-F1
#
_entry.id   AF-A0A7S1MEN5-F1
#
_cell.length_a   1.000
_cell.length_b   1.000
_cell.length_c   1.000
_cell.angle_alpha   90.00
_cell.angle_beta   90.00
_cell.angle_gamma   90.00
#
_symmetry.space_group_name_H-M   'P 1'
#
loop_
_entity.id
_entity.type
_entity.pdbx_description
1 polymer ?
#
loop_
_entity_poly.entity_id
_entity_poly.type
_entity_poly.pdbx_seq_one_letter_code
_entity_poly.pdbx_strand_id
1 'polypeptide(L)'
;YFWFQVVFVLLVTIVGNSVIIAFKQIAEQPFAVFGILADSMPSATHFYLNFMVMQWVTQAMNLTRYMNLVKYVAFLPVLGEQRAKELCEPEDQDYYGFGSRSARWTINMVIVLVFCQISPLISLTGLVCFLLCRLVYGYLLVHAEDPKPDLGGVFFVQQLVHLQKAVFIYLALMTGVLLRRSDSYVPVVLAVGAIAYMAYMYDRFHLRFGCWHSLPFQEVVDAASHPKRASSRESYMHPELEVPSERALS
;
A
#
# COMPACT_ATOMS: atom_id res chain seq x y z
N TYR A 1 -7.07 3.18 -4.32
CA TYR A 1 -7.19 2.10 -3.33
C TYR A 1 -6.64 2.47 -1.94
N PHE A 2 -5.43 3.03 -1.79
CA PHE A 2 -4.90 3.47 -0.48
C PHE A 2 -5.86 4.39 0.30
N TRP A 3 -6.30 5.51 -0.30
CA TRP A 3 -7.24 6.43 0.34
C TRP A 3 -8.58 5.78 0.72
N PHE A 4 -9.05 4.85 -0.10
CA PHE A 4 -10.24 4.05 0.21
C PHE A 4 -10.03 3.25 1.50
N GLN A 5 -8.87 2.61 1.68
CA GLN A 5 -8.56 1.90 2.93
C GLN A 5 -8.43 2.86 4.12
N VAL A 6 -7.81 4.02 3.95
CA VAL A 6 -7.74 5.04 5.02
C VAL A 6 -9.15 5.43 5.48
N VAL A 7 -10.08 5.69 4.56
CA VAL A 7 -11.44 6.06 4.93
C VAL A 7 -12.18 4.89 5.56
N PHE A 8 -12.25 3.75 4.88
CA PHE A 8 -13.16 2.66 5.28
C PHE A 8 -12.56 1.69 6.30
N VAL A 9 -11.27 1.38 6.20
CA VAL A 9 -10.62 0.39 7.10
C VAL A 9 -10.12 1.07 8.37
N LEU A 10 -9.64 2.32 8.27
CA LEU A 10 -9.17 3.09 9.42
C LEU A 10 -10.28 3.98 10.00
N LEU A 11 -10.67 5.07 9.32
CA LEU A 11 -11.52 6.10 9.94
C LEU A 11 -12.93 5.63 10.29
N VAL A 12 -13.62 4.95 9.36
CA VAL A 12 -14.98 4.44 9.59
C VAL A 12 -15.00 3.38 10.69
N THR A 13 -14.02 2.48 10.70
CA THR A 13 -13.94 1.43 11.72
C THR A 13 -13.62 1.98 13.12
N ILE A 14 -12.84 3.07 13.22
CA ILE A 14 -12.61 3.79 14.51
C ILE A 14 -13.94 4.28 15.08
N VAL A 15 -14.86 4.77 14.24
CA VAL A 15 -16.18 5.24 14.66
C VAL A 15 -17.10 4.06 15.03
N GLY A 16 -16.91 2.90 14.40
CA GLY A 16 -17.53 1.64 14.79
C GLY A 16 -19.07 1.66 14.78
N ASN A 17 -19.70 1.35 15.91
CA ASN A 17 -21.16 1.22 16.01
C ASN A 17 -21.91 2.57 15.96
N SER A 18 -21.20 3.69 16.07
CA SER A 18 -21.80 5.02 16.11
C SER A 18 -21.75 5.74 14.76
N VAL A 19 -21.49 5.04 13.65
CA VAL A 19 -21.32 5.65 12.33
C VAL A 19 -22.49 6.55 11.93
N ILE A 20 -23.74 6.10 12.15
CA ILE A 20 -24.93 6.90 11.83
C ILE A 20 -24.99 8.18 12.70
N ILE A 21 -24.64 8.07 13.98
CA ILE A 21 -24.64 9.19 14.92
C ILE A 21 -23.52 10.17 14.57
N ALA A 22 -22.33 9.66 14.25
CA ALA A 22 -21.18 10.45 13.82
C ALA A 22 -21.49 11.18 12.50
N PHE A 23 -22.14 10.54 11.53
CA PHE A 23 -22.54 11.23 10.29
C PHE A 23 -23.52 12.38 10.53
N LYS A 24 -24.49 12.20 11.45
CA LYS A 24 -25.39 13.30 11.84
C LYS A 24 -24.62 14.44 12.51
N GLN A 25 -23.71 14.12 13.44
CA GLN A 25 -22.89 15.12 14.12
C GLN A 25 -21.92 15.84 13.19
N ILE A 26 -21.37 15.15 12.18
CA ILE A 26 -20.50 15.75 11.16
C ILE A 26 -21.31 16.69 10.25
N ALA A 27 -22.54 16.33 9.89
CA ALA A 27 -23.41 17.18 9.08
C ALA A 27 -23.77 18.48 9.81
N GLU A 28 -23.95 18.43 11.13
CA GLU A 28 -24.26 19.59 11.97
C GLU A 28 -23.00 20.41 12.32
N GLN A 29 -21.88 19.75 12.60
CA GLN A 29 -20.60 20.38 12.99
C GLN A 29 -19.40 19.63 12.38
N PRO A 30 -18.89 20.04 11.21
CA PRO A 30 -17.85 19.30 10.49
C PRO A 30 -16.52 19.21 11.26
N PHE A 31 -16.22 20.20 12.12
CA PHE A 31 -14.99 20.20 12.92
C PHE A 31 -15.07 19.28 14.15
N ALA A 32 -16.25 18.83 14.57
CA ALA A 32 -16.41 17.92 15.70
C ALA A 32 -15.91 16.49 15.41
N VAL A 33 -15.67 16.16 14.14
CA VAL A 33 -15.21 14.84 13.69
C VAL A 33 -13.95 14.39 14.43
N PHE A 34 -12.98 15.28 14.63
CA PHE A 34 -11.72 14.94 15.30
C PHE A 34 -11.93 14.61 16.78
N GLY A 35 -12.89 15.27 17.44
CA GLY A 35 -13.28 14.95 18.82
C GLY A 35 -13.94 13.58 18.93
N ILE A 36 -14.88 13.27 18.02
CA ILE A 36 -15.59 11.98 18.02
C ILE A 36 -14.60 10.82 17.76
N LEU A 37 -13.70 11.00 16.80
CA LEU A 37 -12.66 10.00 16.50
C LEU A 37 -11.69 9.84 17.67
N ALA A 38 -11.31 10.94 18.33
CA ALA A 38 -10.47 10.93 19.52
C ALA A 38 -11.07 10.10 20.66
N ASP A 39 -12.36 10.28 20.92
CA ASP A 39 -13.07 9.58 21.99
C ASP A 39 -13.26 8.08 21.66
N SER A 40 -13.38 7.74 20.37
CA SER A 40 -13.66 6.36 19.91
C SER A 40 -12.39 5.50 19.68
N MET A 41 -11.23 6.13 19.42
CA MET A 41 -9.97 5.42 19.18
C MET A 41 -9.60 4.40 20.29
N PRO A 42 -9.63 4.74 21.59
CA PRO A 42 -9.31 3.80 22.66
C PRO A 42 -10.14 2.51 22.60
N SER A 43 -11.44 2.61 22.33
CA SER A 43 -12.34 1.46 22.19
C SER A 43 -12.01 0.61 20.95
N ALA A 44 -11.57 1.24 19.86
CA ALA A 44 -11.17 0.54 18.63
C ALA A 44 -9.83 -0.21 18.76
N THR A 45 -9.02 0.07 19.80
CA THR A 45 -7.70 -0.56 20.01
C THR A 45 -7.74 -2.09 20.00
N HIS A 46 -8.71 -2.68 20.71
CA HIS A 46 -8.81 -4.15 20.79
C HIS A 46 -9.16 -4.78 19.44
N PHE A 47 -10.01 -4.11 18.65
CA PHE A 47 -10.30 -4.53 17.28
C PHE A 47 -9.03 -4.51 16.42
N TYR A 48 -8.24 -3.44 16.47
CA TYR A 48 -7.02 -3.34 15.66
C TYR A 48 -5.91 -4.30 16.09
N LEU A 49 -5.81 -4.64 17.37
CA LEU A 49 -4.90 -5.69 17.82
C LEU A 49 -5.26 -7.05 17.19
N ASN A 50 -6.53 -7.43 17.25
CA ASN A 50 -7.02 -8.66 16.62
C ASN A 50 -6.88 -8.63 15.09
N PHE A 51 -7.17 -7.48 14.48
CA PHE A 51 -6.98 -7.26 13.05
C PHE A 51 -5.52 -7.50 12.64
N MET A 52 -4.56 -6.94 13.38
CA MET A 52 -3.12 -7.12 13.08
C MET A 52 -2.67 -8.58 13.23
N VAL A 53 -3.18 -9.31 14.22
CA VAL A 53 -2.91 -10.75 14.35
C VAL A 53 -3.51 -11.55 13.18
N MET A 54 -4.73 -11.21 12.74
CA MET A 54 -5.35 -11.83 11.57
C MET A 54 -4.55 -11.60 10.28
N GLN A 55 -3.86 -10.46 10.17
CA GLN A 55 -2.96 -10.20 9.04
C GLN A 55 -1.83 -11.23 8.96
N TRP A 56 -1.34 -11.78 10.07
CA TRP A 56 -0.30 -12.82 10.05
C TRP A 56 -0.79 -14.08 9.33
N VAL A 57 -2.00 -14.53 9.65
CA VAL A 57 -2.63 -15.67 8.99
C VAL A 57 -2.82 -15.38 7.51
N THR A 58 -3.22 -14.16 7.17
CA THR A 58 -3.38 -13.76 5.76
C THR A 58 -2.06 -13.82 4.99
N GLN A 59 -0.94 -13.39 5.57
CA GLN A 59 0.37 -13.53 4.92
C GLN A 59 0.81 -14.99 4.83
N ALA A 60 0.55 -15.81 5.85
CA ALA A 60 0.81 -17.24 5.80
C ALA A 60 -0.01 -17.95 4.72
N MET A 61 -1.28 -17.56 4.51
CA MET A 61 -2.10 -18.07 3.41
C MET A 61 -1.58 -17.61 2.04
N ASN A 62 -1.07 -16.38 1.91
CA ASN A 62 -0.48 -15.93 0.66
C ASN A 62 0.74 -16.77 0.25
N LEU A 63 1.50 -17.32 1.21
CA LEU A 63 2.64 -18.20 0.94
C LEU A 63 2.25 -19.44 0.13
N THR A 64 1.04 -19.98 0.35
CA THR A 64 0.57 -21.18 -0.35
C THR A 64 0.00 -20.89 -1.74
N ARG A 65 -0.09 -19.61 -2.14
CA ARG A 65 -0.74 -19.14 -3.39
C ARG A 65 -2.08 -19.85 -3.63
N TYR A 66 -2.89 -19.93 -2.59
CA TYR A 66 -4.10 -20.74 -2.57
C TYR A 66 -5.06 -20.45 -3.74
N MET A 67 -5.17 -19.20 -4.18
CA MET A 67 -6.04 -18.84 -5.31
C MET A 67 -5.55 -19.45 -6.64
N ASN A 68 -4.24 -19.44 -6.89
CA ASN A 68 -3.65 -20.05 -8.08
C ASN A 68 -3.82 -21.58 -8.03
N LEU A 69 -3.66 -22.19 -6.86
CA LEU A 69 -3.91 -23.61 -6.67
C LEU A 69 -5.38 -23.97 -6.98
N VAL A 70 -6.33 -23.18 -6.50
CA VAL A 70 -7.76 -23.39 -6.77
C VAL A 70 -8.06 -23.29 -8.27
N LYS A 71 -7.52 -22.27 -8.96
CA LYS A 71 -7.64 -22.13 -10.42
C LYS A 71 -7.06 -23.36 -11.14
N TYR A 72 -5.88 -23.80 -10.71
CA TYR A 72 -5.18 -24.93 -11.33
C TYR A 72 -5.99 -26.22 -11.20
N VAL A 73 -6.46 -26.54 -10.00
CA VAL A 73 -7.27 -27.73 -9.74
C VAL A 73 -8.60 -27.68 -10.52
N ALA A 74 -9.21 -26.49 -10.64
CA ALA A 74 -10.44 -26.32 -11.42
C ALA A 74 -10.24 -26.50 -12.93
N PHE A 75 -9.11 -26.05 -13.47
CA PHE A 75 -8.82 -26.14 -14.92
C PHE A 75 -8.21 -27.47 -15.35
N LEU A 76 -7.56 -28.20 -14.44
CA LEU A 76 -6.92 -29.49 -14.72
C LEU A 76 -7.83 -30.51 -15.43
N PRO A 77 -9.09 -30.76 -14.99
CA PRO A 77 -9.95 -31.75 -15.67
C PRO A 77 -10.45 -31.31 -17.04
N VAL A 78 -10.44 -30.01 -17.36
CA VAL A 78 -11.04 -29.46 -18.59
C VAL A 78 -10.00 -29.21 -19.67
N LEU A 79 -8.84 -28.64 -19.30
CA LEU A 79 -7.85 -28.09 -20.23
C LEU A 79 -6.56 -28.92 -20.30
N GLY A 80 -6.39 -29.90 -19.41
CA GLY A 80 -5.14 -30.64 -19.25
C GLY A 80 -4.05 -29.84 -18.53
N GLU A 81 -2.95 -30.51 -18.19
CA GLU A 81 -1.92 -29.98 -17.27
C GLU A 81 -1.22 -28.72 -17.78
N GLN A 82 -0.73 -28.73 -19.03
CA GLN A 82 0.04 -27.62 -19.59
C GLN A 82 -0.78 -26.34 -19.72
N ARG A 83 -1.99 -26.45 -20.29
CA ARG A 83 -2.86 -25.30 -20.51
C ARG A 83 -3.48 -24.77 -19.22
N ALA A 84 -3.77 -25.64 -18.26
CA ALA A 84 -4.21 -25.22 -16.94
C ALA A 84 -3.13 -24.40 -16.23
N LYS A 85 -1.86 -24.81 -16.31
CA LYS A 85 -0.73 -24.07 -15.73
C LYS A 85 -0.59 -22.67 -16.36
N GLU A 86 -0.59 -22.59 -17.69
CA GLU A 86 -0.52 -21.32 -18.43
C GLU A 86 -1.66 -20.35 -18.10
N LEU A 87 -2.87 -20.85 -17.84
CA LEU A 87 -4.02 -19.97 -17.54
C LEU A 87 -4.10 -19.55 -16.08
N CYS A 88 -3.32 -20.18 -15.19
CA CYS A 88 -3.26 -19.81 -13.78
C CYS A 88 -2.34 -18.60 -13.52
N GLU A 89 -1.42 -18.33 -14.44
CA GLU A 89 -0.49 -17.20 -14.42
C GLU A 89 -0.67 -16.44 -15.75
N PRO A 90 -1.34 -15.28 -15.77
CA PRO A 90 -1.18 -14.22 -14.80
C PRO A 90 -2.16 -14.28 -13.62
N GLU A 91 -1.62 -13.98 -12.44
CA GLU A 91 -2.43 -13.71 -11.26
C GLU A 91 -3.39 -12.54 -11.52
N ASP A 92 -4.52 -12.55 -10.79
CA ASP A 92 -5.44 -11.42 -10.79
C ASP A 92 -4.71 -10.16 -10.30
N GLN A 93 -4.49 -9.21 -11.21
CA GLN A 93 -3.76 -7.98 -10.92
C GLN A 93 -4.55 -7.04 -10.02
N ASP A 94 -5.87 -7.15 -9.95
CA ASP A 94 -6.68 -6.28 -9.08
C ASP A 94 -6.39 -6.59 -7.60
N TYR A 95 -6.25 -7.87 -7.25
CA TYR A 95 -5.95 -8.29 -5.89
C TYR A 95 -4.45 -8.51 -5.64
N TYR A 96 -3.76 -9.21 -6.53
CA TYR A 96 -2.36 -9.60 -6.38
C TYR A 96 -1.39 -8.70 -7.16
N GLY A 97 -1.86 -7.61 -7.77
CA GLY A 97 -0.99 -6.60 -8.35
C GLY A 97 -0.12 -5.91 -7.30
N PHE A 98 1.00 -5.35 -7.74
CA PHE A 98 1.92 -4.60 -6.88
C PHE A 98 1.21 -3.42 -6.17
N GLY A 99 0.31 -2.73 -6.88
CA GLY A 99 -0.47 -1.61 -6.36
C GLY A 99 -1.37 -1.98 -5.18
N SER A 100 -2.24 -2.99 -5.35
CA SER A 100 -3.19 -3.40 -4.31
C SER A 100 -2.52 -4.07 -3.11
N ARG A 101 -1.45 -4.86 -3.33
CA ARG A 101 -0.61 -5.38 -2.24
C ARG A 101 0.04 -4.28 -1.42
N SER A 102 0.66 -3.30 -2.08
CA SER A 102 1.33 -2.21 -1.37
C SER A 102 0.38 -1.41 -0.50
N ALA A 103 -0.82 -1.10 -0.99
CA ALA A 103 -1.81 -0.36 -0.22
C ALA A 103 -2.20 -1.13 1.05
N ARG A 104 -2.41 -2.45 0.95
CA ARG A 104 -2.70 -3.33 2.09
C ARG A 104 -1.57 -3.35 3.13
N TRP A 105 -0.31 -3.34 2.71
CA TRP A 105 0.80 -3.24 3.68
C TRP A 105 0.91 -1.83 4.27
N THR A 106 0.69 -0.80 3.46
CA THR A 106 0.76 0.58 3.91
C THR A 106 -0.36 0.90 4.90
N ILE A 107 -1.59 0.39 4.72
CA ILE A 107 -2.66 0.57 5.71
C ILE A 107 -2.33 -0.14 7.03
N ASN A 108 -1.73 -1.34 6.99
CA ASN A 108 -1.26 -2.01 8.21
C ASN A 108 -0.21 -1.14 8.92
N MET A 109 0.69 -0.48 8.17
CA MET A 109 1.65 0.46 8.72
C MET A 109 0.97 1.69 9.32
N VAL A 110 -0.03 2.27 8.64
CA VAL A 110 -0.79 3.42 9.14
C VAL A 110 -1.49 3.06 10.45
N ILE A 111 -2.12 1.89 10.55
CA ILE A 111 -2.78 1.42 11.77
C ILE A 111 -1.78 1.32 12.92
N VAL A 112 -0.62 0.68 12.69
CA VAL A 112 0.43 0.58 13.70
C VAL A 112 0.89 1.97 14.16
N LEU A 113 1.12 2.90 13.23
CA LEU A 113 1.53 4.27 13.56
C LEU A 113 0.46 5.03 14.36
N VAL A 114 -0.82 4.92 13.99
CA VAL A 114 -1.92 5.63 14.66
C VAL A 114 -2.08 5.16 16.11
N PHE A 115 -1.96 3.86 16.35
CA PHE A 115 -2.23 3.27 17.66
C PHE A 115 -1.00 3.03 18.54
N CYS A 116 0.23 3.27 18.04
CA CYS A 116 1.46 2.95 18.78
C CYS A 116 1.56 3.64 20.15
N GLN A 117 1.06 4.88 20.27
CA GLN A 117 1.07 5.62 21.53
C GLN A 117 -0.09 5.24 22.46
N ILE A 118 -1.22 4.82 21.91
CA ILE A 118 -2.40 4.40 22.70
C ILE A 118 -2.18 2.99 23.25
N SER A 119 -1.62 2.09 22.44
CA SER A 119 -1.31 0.72 22.82
C SER A 119 0.03 0.29 22.21
N PRO A 120 1.13 0.29 22.98
CA PRO A 120 2.45 -0.07 22.46
C PRO A 120 2.51 -1.53 21.99
N LEU A 121 1.59 -2.38 22.43
CA LEU A 121 1.49 -3.78 22.01
C LEU A 121 1.23 -3.91 20.49
N ILE A 122 0.53 -2.94 19.88
CA ILE A 122 0.27 -2.98 18.43
C ILE A 122 1.56 -2.84 17.60
N SER A 123 2.57 -2.16 18.14
CA SER A 123 3.87 -2.03 17.50
C SER A 123 4.59 -3.38 17.45
N LEU A 124 4.50 -4.17 18.52
CA LEU A 124 5.05 -5.52 18.55
C LEU A 124 4.33 -6.44 17.56
N THR A 125 2.99 -6.39 17.52
CA THR A 125 2.24 -7.23 16.59
C THR A 125 2.44 -6.81 15.13
N GLY A 126 2.60 -5.50 14.90
CA GLY A 126 3.01 -4.94 13.62
C GLY A 126 4.39 -5.40 13.18
N LEU A 127 5.38 -5.38 14.06
CA LEU A 127 6.74 -5.86 13.76
C LEU A 127 6.72 -7.31 13.30
N VAL A 128 6.02 -8.19 14.01
CA VAL A 128 5.86 -9.60 13.62
C VAL A 128 5.18 -9.72 12.26
N CYS A 129 4.14 -8.92 11.99
CA CYS A 129 3.47 -8.91 10.68
C CYS A 129 4.45 -8.54 9.55
N PHE A 130 5.27 -7.51 9.73
CA PHE A 130 6.22 -7.07 8.70
C PHE A 130 7.39 -8.04 8.51
N LEU A 131 7.84 -8.72 9.58
CA LEU A 131 8.82 -9.80 9.48
C LEU A 131 8.25 -10.98 8.66
N LEU A 132 6.99 -11.37 8.92
CA LEU A 132 6.31 -12.39 8.12
C LEU A 132 6.15 -11.96 6.67
N CYS A 133 5.75 -10.70 6.40
CA CYS A 133 5.71 -10.16 5.04
C CYS A 133 7.09 -10.27 4.36
N ARG A 134 8.17 -9.90 5.05
CA ARG A 134 9.52 -9.95 4.50
C ARG A 134 9.92 -11.37 4.10
N LEU A 135 9.60 -12.37 4.93
CA LEU A 135 9.88 -13.77 4.64
C LEU A 135 9.01 -14.31 3.50
N VAL A 136 7.69 -14.11 3.58
CA VAL A 136 6.72 -14.62 2.59
C VAL A 136 7.00 -14.05 1.21
N TYR A 137 7.07 -12.73 1.06
CA TYR A 137 7.29 -12.11 -0.24
C TYR A 137 8.75 -12.20 -0.69
N GLY A 138 9.71 -12.37 0.23
CA GLY A 138 11.08 -12.71 -0.11
C GLY A 138 11.18 -14.05 -0.84
N TYR A 139 10.37 -15.04 -0.44
CA TYR A 139 10.27 -16.33 -1.13
C TYR A 139 9.39 -16.27 -2.39
N LEU A 140 8.19 -15.71 -2.29
CA LEU A 140 7.21 -15.65 -3.39
C LEU A 140 7.78 -14.97 -4.63
N LEU A 141 8.39 -13.79 -4.46
CA LEU A 141 8.90 -13.00 -5.58
C LEU A 141 10.10 -13.63 -6.30
N VAL A 142 10.83 -14.53 -5.63
CA VAL A 142 12.03 -15.17 -6.20
C VAL A 142 11.70 -16.52 -6.84
N HIS A 143 10.79 -17.28 -6.23
CA HIS A 143 10.59 -18.69 -6.59
C HIS A 143 9.23 -19.02 -7.18
N ALA A 144 8.19 -18.24 -6.86
CA ALA A 144 6.82 -18.63 -7.17
C ALA A 144 6.15 -17.69 -8.16
N GLU A 145 6.44 -16.39 -8.13
CA GLU A 145 5.76 -15.41 -8.99
C GLU A 145 6.55 -15.07 -10.25
N ASP A 146 5.82 -14.83 -11.34
CA ASP A 146 6.39 -14.26 -12.55
C ASP A 146 6.83 -12.80 -12.35
N PRO A 147 7.89 -12.37 -13.05
CA PRO A 147 8.36 -11.00 -13.00
C PRO A 147 7.27 -10.04 -13.51
N LYS A 148 6.89 -9.11 -12.63
CA LYS A 148 5.97 -8.01 -12.95
C LYS A 148 6.71 -6.91 -13.73
N PRO A 149 5.99 -6.09 -14.52
CA PRO A 149 6.61 -4.99 -15.27
C PRO A 149 7.36 -4.05 -14.34
N ASP A 150 8.59 -3.69 -14.72
CA ASP A 150 9.43 -2.77 -13.96
C ASP A 150 9.01 -1.31 -14.23
N LEU A 151 8.93 -0.53 -13.14
CA LEU A 151 8.56 0.88 -13.13
C LEU A 151 9.76 1.78 -12.77
N GLY A 152 10.98 1.23 -12.71
CA GLY A 152 12.20 2.02 -12.50
C GLY A 152 12.24 2.75 -11.15
N GLY A 153 11.55 2.23 -10.13
CA GLY A 153 11.53 2.81 -8.78
C GLY A 153 10.48 3.91 -8.54
N VAL A 154 9.70 4.31 -9.53
CA VAL A 154 8.58 5.28 -9.35
C VAL A 154 7.63 4.81 -8.24
N PHE A 155 7.35 3.51 -8.21
CA PHE A 155 6.47 2.92 -7.21
C PHE A 155 7.03 3.03 -5.79
N PHE A 156 8.36 2.94 -5.62
CA PHE A 156 9.00 3.09 -4.32
C PHE A 156 8.80 4.52 -3.78
N VAL A 157 8.97 5.54 -4.63
CA VAL A 157 8.71 6.93 -4.24
C VAL A 157 7.26 7.14 -3.84
N GLN A 158 6.31 6.54 -4.57
CA GLN A 158 4.90 6.60 -4.22
C GLN A 158 4.61 6.01 -2.83
N GLN A 159 5.27 4.91 -2.45
CA GLN A 159 5.11 4.34 -1.09
C GLN A 159 5.71 5.24 -0.01
N LEU A 160 6.84 5.91 -0.28
CA LEU A 160 7.39 6.91 0.64
C LEU A 160 6.41 8.07 0.86
N VAL A 161 5.76 8.55 -0.21
CA VAL A 161 4.73 9.58 -0.10
C VAL A 161 3.56 9.08 0.74
N HIS A 162 3.06 7.86 0.51
CA HIS A 162 1.98 7.31 1.33
C HIS A 162 2.36 7.17 2.81
N LEU A 163 3.61 6.79 3.12
CA LEU A 163 4.10 6.73 4.49
C LEU A 163 4.14 8.12 5.14
N GLN A 164 4.56 9.15 4.40
CA GLN A 164 4.50 10.54 4.89
C GLN A 164 3.05 10.97 5.14
N LYS A 165 2.10 10.62 4.25
CA LYS A 165 0.67 10.85 4.49
C LYS A 165 0.15 10.10 5.72
N ALA A 166 0.64 8.90 5.99
CA ALA A 166 0.31 8.15 7.21
C ALA A 166 0.73 8.91 8.48
N VAL A 167 1.92 9.51 8.48
CA VAL A 167 2.41 10.33 9.59
C VAL A 167 1.53 11.57 9.79
N PHE A 168 1.08 12.23 8.71
CA PHE A 168 0.11 13.33 8.81
C PHE A 168 -1.21 12.89 9.45
N ILE A 169 -1.75 11.75 9.02
CA ILE A 169 -2.99 11.19 9.58
C ILE A 169 -2.80 10.91 11.09
N TYR A 170 -1.69 10.27 11.46
CA TYR A 170 -1.35 10.03 12.86
C TYR A 170 -1.28 11.33 13.66
N LEU A 171 -0.56 12.35 13.20
CA LEU A 171 -0.43 13.62 13.92
C LEU A 171 -1.79 14.32 14.05
N ALA A 172 -2.61 14.32 13.01
CA ALA A 172 -3.95 14.92 13.05
C ALA A 172 -4.86 14.22 14.08
N LEU A 173 -4.91 12.89 14.04
CA LEU A 173 -5.69 12.08 14.97
C LEU A 173 -5.19 12.23 16.41
N MET A 174 -3.88 12.19 16.61
CA MET A 174 -3.28 12.28 17.94
C MET A 174 -3.41 13.68 18.54
N THR A 175 -3.39 14.73 17.72
CA THR A 175 -3.73 16.10 18.16
C THR A 175 -5.16 16.15 18.71
N GLY A 176 -6.11 15.49 18.04
CA GLY A 176 -7.49 15.37 18.52
C GLY A 176 -7.59 14.63 19.86
N VAL A 177 -6.85 13.52 20.02
CA VAL A 177 -6.78 12.75 21.28
C VAL A 177 -6.21 13.59 22.41
N LEU A 178 -5.10 14.29 22.16
CA LEU A 178 -4.48 15.15 23.16
C LEU A 178 -5.43 16.28 23.56
N LEU A 179 -6.08 16.96 22.61
CA LEU A 179 -7.03 18.03 22.91
C LEU A 179 -8.18 17.58 23.84
N ARG A 180 -8.64 16.34 23.70
CA ARG A 180 -9.71 15.79 24.55
C ARG A 180 -9.23 15.29 25.92
N ARG A 181 -7.99 14.81 26.01
CA ARG A 181 -7.48 14.10 27.20
C ARG A 181 -6.47 14.87 28.02
N SER A 182 -5.86 15.93 27.51
CA SER A 182 -4.85 16.69 28.23
C SER A 182 -5.49 17.84 29.01
N ASP A 183 -5.17 17.96 30.30
CA ASP A 183 -5.57 19.10 31.14
C ASP A 183 -4.87 20.41 30.75
N SER A 184 -3.76 20.32 30.01
CA SER A 184 -2.95 21.46 29.56
C SER A 184 -2.93 21.55 28.04
N TYR A 185 -2.90 22.78 27.49
CA TYR A 185 -2.81 23.01 26.05
C TYR A 185 -1.39 22.81 25.48
N VAL A 186 -0.37 22.63 26.33
CA VAL A 186 1.04 22.49 25.89
C VAL A 186 1.25 21.30 24.94
N PRO A 187 0.75 20.08 25.21
CA PRO A 187 0.90 18.94 24.30
C PRO A 187 0.24 19.16 22.94
N VAL A 188 -0.89 19.89 22.91
CA VAL A 188 -1.59 20.22 21.67
C VAL A 188 -0.76 21.17 20.81
N VAL A 189 -0.16 22.21 21.42
CA VAL A 189 0.73 23.15 20.70
C VAL A 189 1.94 22.42 20.12
N LEU A 190 2.53 21.48 20.87
CA LEU A 190 3.65 20.65 20.38
C LEU A 190 3.22 19.76 19.21
N ALA A 191 2.05 19.13 19.28
CA ALA A 191 1.53 18.29 18.20
C ALA A 191 1.24 19.09 16.92
N VAL A 192 0.67 20.29 17.06
CA VAL A 192 0.46 21.22 15.93
C VAL A 192 1.79 21.69 15.34
N GLY A 193 2.77 22.01 16.19
CA GLY A 193 4.14 22.32 15.74
C GLY A 193 4.79 21.17 14.96
N ALA A 194 4.56 19.93 15.38
CA ALA A 194 5.03 18.75 14.66
C ALA A 194 4.37 18.59 13.28
N ILE A 195 3.09 18.94 13.14
CA ILE A 195 2.39 18.98 11.84
C ILE A 195 3.05 20.01 10.91
N ALA A 196 3.35 21.21 11.41
CA ALA A 196 4.02 22.24 10.62
C ALA A 196 5.43 21.81 10.17
N TYR A 197 6.19 21.18 11.06
CA TYR A 197 7.50 20.62 10.72
C TYR A 197 7.39 19.49 9.68
N MET A 198 6.38 18.62 9.81
CA MET A 198 6.12 17.57 8.83
C MET A 198 5.74 18.14 7.45
N ALA A 199 4.97 19.24 7.41
CA ALA A 199 4.67 19.97 6.17
C ALA A 199 5.94 20.51 5.50
N TYR A 200 6.81 21.17 6.27
CA TYR A 200 8.10 21.62 5.76
C TYR A 200 8.96 20.47 5.19
N MET A 201 9.00 19.32 5.88
CA MET A 201 9.76 18.16 5.41
C MET A 201 9.14 17.52 4.16
N TYR A 202 7.81 17.50 4.08
CA TYR A 202 7.08 17.04 2.90
C TYR A 202 7.39 17.91 1.67
N ASP A 203 7.35 19.24 1.83
CA ASP A 203 7.68 20.17 0.76
C ASP A 203 9.15 20.05 0.35
N ARG A 204 10.06 19.96 1.32
CA ARG A 204 11.49 19.72 1.07
C ARG A 204 11.71 18.41 0.32
N PHE A 205 10.96 17.36 0.63
CA PHE A 205 11.07 16.08 -0.06
C PHE A 205 10.71 16.23 -1.54
N HIS A 206 9.57 16.87 -1.85
CA HIS A 206 9.13 17.08 -3.22
C HIS A 206 10.02 18.05 -4.02
N LEU A 207 10.51 19.11 -3.39
CA LEU A 207 11.38 20.10 -4.04
C LEU A 207 12.79 19.56 -4.29
N ARG A 208 13.38 18.84 -3.33
CA ARG A 208 14.78 18.41 -3.42
C ARG A 208 14.98 17.05 -4.06
N PHE A 209 14.06 16.11 -3.85
CA PHE A 209 14.13 14.79 -4.44
C PHE A 209 13.30 14.64 -5.72
N GLY A 210 12.63 15.71 -6.20
CA GLY A 210 11.78 15.68 -7.39
C GLY A 210 12.45 15.23 -8.70
N CYS A 211 13.78 15.10 -8.72
CA CYS A 211 14.56 14.57 -9.83
C CYS A 211 14.22 13.13 -10.22
N TRP A 212 13.45 12.38 -9.42
CA TRP A 212 12.99 11.05 -9.80
C TRP A 212 12.02 11.02 -11.00
N HIS A 213 11.41 12.15 -11.37
CA HIS A 213 10.49 12.21 -12.53
C HIS A 213 11.21 12.22 -13.88
N SER A 214 12.46 12.70 -13.91
CA SER A 214 13.19 12.94 -15.14
C SER A 214 14.60 12.39 -15.00
N LEU A 215 15.01 11.55 -15.95
CA LEU A 215 16.41 11.15 -16.01
C LEU A 215 17.29 12.40 -16.23
N PRO A 216 18.31 12.64 -15.39
CA PRO A 216 19.26 13.72 -15.62
C PRO A 216 19.91 13.57 -17.00
N PHE A 217 20.02 14.68 -17.74
CA PHE A 217 20.60 14.65 -19.09
C PHE A 217 21.99 14.02 -19.13
N GLN A 218 22.80 14.25 -18.08
CA GLN A 218 24.11 13.64 -17.95
C GLN A 218 24.06 12.11 -18.00
N GLU A 219 23.12 11.48 -17.27
CA GLU A 219 22.96 10.03 -17.28
C GLU A 219 22.48 9.50 -18.63
N VAL A 220 21.67 10.28 -19.37
CA VAL A 220 21.23 9.93 -20.72
C VAL A 220 22.42 9.94 -21.71
N VAL A 221 23.31 10.93 -21.59
CA VAL A 221 24.52 11.04 -22.40
C VAL A 221 25.48 9.88 -22.09
N ASP A 222 25.71 9.60 -20.80
CA ASP A 222 26.55 8.48 -20.38
C ASP A 222 25.95 7.14 -20.83
N ALA A 223 24.63 6.96 -20.74
CA ALA A 223 23.94 5.77 -21.24
C ALA A 223 24.03 5.61 -22.76
N ALA A 224 24.17 6.69 -23.52
CA ALA A 224 24.36 6.63 -24.97
C ALA A 224 25.73 6.04 -25.38
N SER A 225 26.71 6.04 -24.47
CA SER A 225 28.02 5.42 -24.70
C SER A 225 28.02 3.90 -24.55
N HIS A 226 26.99 3.34 -23.90
CA HIS A 226 26.84 1.89 -23.74
C HIS A 226 26.22 1.24 -24.99
N PRO A 227 26.61 0.00 -25.33
CA PRO A 227 26.04 -0.71 -26.46
C PRO A 227 24.53 -0.91 -26.26
N LYS A 228 23.73 -0.29 -27.12
CA LYS A 228 22.27 -0.42 -27.12
C LYS A 228 21.86 -1.74 -27.74
N ARG A 229 20.81 -2.37 -27.19
CA ARG A 229 20.16 -3.52 -27.84
C ARG A 229 19.68 -3.10 -29.24
N ALA A 230 19.96 -3.92 -30.25
CA ALA A 230 19.50 -3.65 -31.61
C ALA A 230 17.97 -3.48 -31.62
N SER A 231 17.47 -2.41 -32.24
CA SER A 231 16.04 -2.16 -32.35
C SER A 231 15.41 -3.24 -33.23
N SER A 232 14.61 -4.13 -32.64
CA SER A 232 13.76 -5.05 -33.41
C SER A 232 12.45 -4.35 -33.78
N ARG A 233 11.99 -4.55 -35.01
CA ARG A 233 10.64 -4.12 -35.45
C ARG A 233 9.51 -4.82 -34.66
N GLU A 234 9.84 -5.84 -33.89
CA GLU A 234 8.90 -6.63 -33.09
C GLU A 234 8.67 -6.07 -31.68
N SER A 235 9.51 -5.15 -31.18
CA SER A 235 9.49 -4.74 -29.76
C SER A 235 8.24 -3.96 -29.31
N TYR A 236 7.41 -3.50 -30.24
CA TYR A 236 6.14 -2.81 -29.96
C TYR A 236 5.04 -3.23 -30.94
N MET A 237 5.07 -4.48 -31.39
CA MET A 237 3.98 -5.02 -32.21
C MET A 237 2.80 -5.41 -31.30
N HIS A 238 1.59 -5.11 -31.73
CA HIS A 238 0.39 -5.53 -30.99
C HIS A 238 0.33 -7.07 -30.96
N PRO A 239 0.01 -7.72 -29.83
CA PRO A 239 0.02 -9.18 -29.73
C PRO A 239 -0.88 -9.91 -30.74
N GLU A 240 -1.92 -9.21 -31.22
CA GLU A 240 -2.89 -9.72 -32.18
C GLU A 240 -2.48 -9.50 -33.65
N LEU A 241 -1.44 -8.72 -33.93
CA LEU A 241 -0.93 -8.52 -35.29
C LEU A 241 0.04 -9.67 -35.61
N GLU A 242 -0.40 -10.60 -36.47
CA GLU A 242 0.47 -11.64 -37.00
C GLU A 242 1.65 -11.03 -37.77
N VAL A 243 2.86 -11.56 -37.54
CA VAL A 243 4.02 -11.26 -38.37
C VAL A 243 3.66 -11.68 -39.80
N PRO A 244 3.74 -10.78 -40.82
CA PRO A 244 3.44 -11.16 -42.19
C PRO A 244 4.33 -12.34 -42.56
N SER A 245 3.73 -13.51 -42.83
CA SER A 245 4.49 -14.67 -43.27
C SER A 245 5.31 -14.24 -44.50
N GLU A 246 6.60 -14.58 -44.57
CA GLU A 246 7.49 -14.24 -45.70
C GLU A 246 6.93 -14.68 -47.08
N ARG A 247 5.89 -15.52 -47.11
CA ARG A 247 5.13 -15.91 -48.31
C ARG A 247 4.30 -14.79 -48.95
N ALA A 248 4.08 -13.66 -48.27
CA ALA A 248 3.32 -12.53 -48.84
C ALA A 248 4.20 -11.55 -49.64
N LEU A 249 5.52 -11.78 -49.70
CA LEU A 249 6.49 -10.92 -50.39
C LEU A 249 7.13 -11.57 -51.65
N SER A 250 6.58 -12.69 -52.13
CA SER A 250 6.96 -13.31 -53.41
C SER A 250 5.95 -13.05 -54.51
#